data_AF-A0A7C1ESJ0-F1
#
_entry.id   AF-A0A7C1ESJ0-F1
#
_cell.length_a   1.000
_cell.length_b   1.000
_cell.length_c   1.000
_cell.angle_alpha   90.00
_cell.angle_beta   90.00
_cell.angle_gamma   90.00
#
_symmetry.space_group_name_H-M   'P 1'
#
loop_
_entity.id
_entity.type
_entity.pdbx_description
1 polymer ?
#
loop_
_entity_poly.entity_id
_entity_poly.type
_entity_poly.pdbx_seq_one_letter_code
_entity_poly.pdbx_strand_id
1 'polypeptide(L)'
;MSEPQIVLLPKADYWTWVQAARDYVIKFGVNVTADPDAAARYLMPQQTVTVADVPNGYPAQGEIRAWFARSYPSLKTDFVPAKTPEELQAAFNKRIAANDRFLPIAPPAFDFRRIWAAGKCLSGLHGRADGRMQEPDFAVVQQTRMEAVKLLSSANPEDVNRLRQINPNVFILVRLFASFAGRVVNPNDFATWLTFDMGQFYQRGVRYFEIHNEPNLVGEGWTLSWKNGREFGQWWLTVRNRLKALYPEAKFGWPGLSPDGFPVPERTNDVRFLDEAAEALKTADFICLHSYWRDEAEMLSPNGGMNWQMYRQRYPDKLLFISEFSNPVAEVPTRAKGEQYVRYYQQLRGVPGLGAAFAFIVSASSNFPHEAWRLEDGRVSEIASVVAARPTMG
;
A
#
# COMPACT_ATOMS: atom_id res chain seq x y z
N MET A 1 26.30 5.27 -18.87
CA MET A 1 25.79 6.18 -19.92
C MET A 1 24.41 6.65 -19.49
N SER A 2 24.10 7.93 -19.64
CA SER A 2 22.78 8.45 -19.28
C SER A 2 21.71 7.92 -20.25
N GLU A 3 20.52 7.59 -19.73
CA GLU A 3 19.40 7.05 -20.55
C GLU A 3 19.09 8.01 -21.72
N PRO A 4 18.94 7.54 -22.96
CA PRO A 4 18.58 8.40 -24.08
C PRO A 4 17.21 9.06 -23.86
N GLN A 5 17.11 10.35 -24.19
CA GLN A 5 15.86 11.10 -24.01
C GLN A 5 15.65 12.11 -25.12
N ILE A 6 14.39 12.28 -25.51
CA ILE A 6 13.94 13.34 -26.41
C ILE A 6 12.70 14.02 -25.82
N VAL A 7 12.62 15.34 -25.96
CA VAL A 7 11.49 16.16 -25.51
C VAL A 7 10.57 16.43 -26.70
N LEU A 8 9.30 16.03 -26.58
CA LEU A 8 8.25 16.33 -27.53
C LEU A 8 7.50 17.59 -27.09
N LEU A 9 7.49 18.61 -27.96
CA LEU A 9 6.83 19.88 -27.75
C LEU A 9 5.68 20.09 -28.75
N PRO A 10 4.65 20.89 -28.43
CA PRO A 10 3.56 21.19 -29.36
C PRO A 10 4.05 21.89 -30.63
N LYS A 11 3.40 21.61 -31.76
CA LYS A 11 3.73 22.25 -33.04
C LYS A 11 3.25 23.71 -33.11
N ALA A 12 2.13 24.02 -32.46
CA ALA A 12 1.63 25.39 -32.34
C ALA A 12 2.55 26.20 -31.42
N ASP A 13 2.95 27.40 -31.86
CA ASP A 13 3.89 28.28 -31.16
C ASP A 13 5.19 27.58 -30.72
N TYR A 14 5.68 26.65 -31.55
CA TYR A 14 6.80 25.74 -31.24
C TYR A 14 8.01 26.46 -30.63
N TRP A 15 8.40 27.62 -31.16
CA TRP A 15 9.55 28.36 -30.65
C TRP A 15 9.39 28.88 -29.23
N THR A 16 8.18 29.23 -28.81
CA THR A 16 7.88 29.64 -27.43
C THR A 16 8.06 28.46 -26.48
N TRP A 17 7.59 27.27 -26.89
CA TRP A 17 7.81 26.03 -26.14
C TRP A 17 9.29 25.63 -26.08
N VAL A 18 10.04 25.82 -27.16
CA VAL A 18 11.49 25.59 -27.19
C VAL A 18 12.21 26.52 -26.20
N GLN A 19 11.84 27.79 -26.15
CA GLN A 19 12.41 28.73 -25.16
C GLN A 19 12.08 28.31 -23.73
N ALA A 20 10.84 27.91 -23.45
CA ALA A 20 10.43 27.39 -22.15
C ALA A 20 11.22 26.12 -21.74
N ALA A 21 11.58 25.27 -22.70
CA ALA A 21 12.33 24.03 -22.45
C ALA A 21 13.86 24.20 -22.38
N ARG A 22 14.38 25.37 -22.77
CA ARG A 22 15.81 25.61 -23.05
C ARG A 22 16.74 25.16 -21.92
N ASP A 23 16.50 25.63 -20.70
CA ASP A 23 17.44 25.39 -19.60
C ASP A 23 17.48 23.91 -19.19
N TYR A 24 16.34 23.23 -19.30
CA TYR A 24 16.24 21.80 -19.06
C TYR A 24 16.97 21.00 -20.13
N VAL A 25 16.79 21.39 -21.39
CA VAL A 25 17.46 20.79 -22.55
C VAL A 25 18.98 20.89 -22.41
N ILE A 26 19.48 22.07 -22.01
CA ILE A 26 20.92 22.30 -21.77
C ILE A 26 21.41 21.50 -20.56
N LYS A 27 20.70 21.54 -19.42
CA LYS A 27 21.10 20.86 -18.18
C LYS A 27 21.27 19.36 -18.36
N PHE A 28 20.39 18.71 -19.11
CA PHE A 28 20.35 17.25 -19.26
C PHE A 28 20.83 16.74 -20.62
N GLY A 29 21.25 17.63 -21.52
CA GLY A 29 21.80 17.27 -22.84
C GLY A 29 20.83 16.46 -23.70
N VAL A 30 19.59 16.90 -23.81
CA VAL A 30 18.52 16.16 -24.51
C VAL A 30 18.16 16.79 -25.85
N ASN A 31 17.55 16.01 -26.74
CA ASN A 31 17.04 16.53 -28.01
C ASN A 31 15.60 17.02 -27.87
N VAL A 32 15.15 17.87 -28.79
CA VAL A 32 13.76 18.37 -28.88
C VAL A 32 13.18 18.08 -30.26
N THR A 33 11.87 17.83 -30.34
CA THR A 33 11.13 17.72 -31.61
C THR A 33 9.67 18.12 -31.43
N ALA A 34 9.00 18.49 -32.51
CA ALA A 34 7.55 18.69 -32.58
C ALA A 34 6.80 17.50 -33.18
N ASP A 35 7.53 16.48 -33.67
CA ASP A 35 6.97 15.34 -34.38
C ASP A 35 6.88 14.12 -33.43
N PRO A 36 5.66 13.67 -33.06
CA PRO A 36 5.47 12.53 -32.18
C PRO A 36 6.04 11.21 -32.71
N ASP A 37 6.01 10.98 -34.03
CA ASP A 37 6.56 9.76 -34.64
C ASP A 37 8.09 9.78 -34.63
N ALA A 38 8.69 10.95 -34.90
CA ALA A 38 10.14 11.12 -34.78
C ALA A 38 10.61 10.93 -33.32
N ALA A 39 9.87 11.48 -32.35
CA ALA A 39 10.13 11.27 -30.93
C ALA A 39 10.03 9.78 -30.55
N ALA A 40 8.97 9.11 -31.02
CA ALA A 40 8.73 7.70 -30.76
C ALA A 40 9.84 6.79 -31.28
N ARG A 41 10.43 7.11 -32.43
CA ARG A 41 11.44 6.26 -33.10
C ARG A 41 12.88 6.57 -32.70
N TYR A 42 13.12 7.66 -32.01
CA TYR A 42 14.45 8.10 -31.60
C TYR A 42 15.13 7.08 -30.68
N LEU A 43 16.07 6.28 -31.21
CA LEU A 43 16.83 5.27 -30.45
C LEU A 43 15.97 4.16 -29.79
N MET A 44 14.86 3.78 -30.43
CA MET A 44 14.01 2.66 -29.99
C MET A 44 14.80 1.39 -29.70
N PRO A 45 14.50 0.65 -28.61
CA PRO A 45 13.47 0.90 -27.59
C PRO A 45 13.99 1.59 -26.30
N GLN A 46 15.21 2.12 -26.32
CA GLN A 46 15.94 2.46 -25.09
C GLN A 46 15.65 3.86 -24.55
N GLN A 47 14.97 4.70 -25.32
CA GLN A 47 14.70 6.09 -24.99
C GLN A 47 13.47 6.28 -24.11
N THR A 48 13.48 7.41 -23.42
CA THR A 48 12.28 8.02 -22.84
C THR A 48 11.87 9.26 -23.64
N VAL A 49 10.59 9.36 -23.99
CA VAL A 49 10.02 10.59 -24.57
C VAL A 49 9.38 11.41 -23.47
N THR A 50 9.93 12.60 -23.21
CA THR A 50 9.30 13.57 -22.31
C THR A 50 8.35 14.45 -23.10
N VAL A 51 7.06 14.39 -22.81
CA VAL A 51 6.01 15.04 -23.59
C VAL A 51 5.48 16.24 -22.83
N ALA A 52 5.50 17.43 -23.43
CA ALA A 52 4.69 18.54 -22.96
C ALA A 52 3.21 18.20 -23.21
N ASP A 53 2.50 17.83 -22.15
CA ASP A 53 1.13 17.31 -22.20
C ASP A 53 0.12 18.46 -22.21
N VAL A 54 0.02 19.09 -23.37
CA VAL A 54 -0.82 20.27 -23.61
C VAL A 54 -2.17 19.83 -24.20
N PRO A 55 -3.30 20.30 -23.65
CA PRO A 55 -4.60 20.05 -24.24
C PRO A 55 -4.63 20.47 -25.72
N ASN A 56 -4.97 19.55 -26.62
CA ASN A 56 -4.97 19.75 -28.07
C ASN A 56 -3.61 20.17 -28.67
N GLY A 57 -2.48 19.94 -27.98
CA GLY A 57 -1.14 20.28 -28.48
C GLY A 57 -0.69 19.45 -29.70
N TYR A 58 -1.35 18.30 -29.92
CA TYR A 58 -1.01 17.33 -30.97
C TYR A 58 -2.27 16.91 -31.76
N PRO A 59 -2.91 17.84 -32.50
CA PRO A 59 -4.25 17.63 -33.06
C PRO A 59 -4.33 16.46 -34.05
N ALA A 60 -3.23 16.14 -34.76
CA ALA A 60 -3.20 15.00 -35.69
C ALA A 60 -3.21 13.64 -34.97
N GLN A 61 -2.76 13.59 -33.73
CA GLN A 61 -2.71 12.37 -32.90
C GLN A 61 -3.93 12.25 -31.98
N GLY A 62 -4.67 13.34 -31.78
CA GLY A 62 -5.77 13.43 -30.83
C GLY A 62 -5.23 13.50 -29.39
N GLU A 63 -5.72 12.61 -28.52
CA GLU A 63 -5.19 12.47 -27.17
C GLU A 63 -3.83 11.77 -27.22
N ILE A 64 -2.75 12.51 -26.94
CA ILE A 64 -1.38 12.08 -27.21
C ILE A 64 -0.95 10.87 -26.37
N ARG A 65 -1.46 10.72 -25.14
CA ARG A 65 -1.15 9.58 -24.27
C ARG A 65 -1.73 8.29 -24.86
N ALA A 66 -3.00 8.30 -25.24
CA ALA A 66 -3.68 7.20 -25.88
C ALA A 66 -3.06 6.86 -27.23
N TRP A 67 -2.62 7.87 -27.99
CA TRP A 67 -1.92 7.65 -29.25
C TRP A 67 -0.60 6.90 -29.07
N PHE A 68 0.25 7.32 -28.11
CA PHE A 68 1.50 6.61 -27.80
C PHE A 68 1.24 5.19 -27.30
N ALA A 69 0.29 5.01 -26.37
CA ALA A 69 -0.05 3.70 -25.82
C ALA A 69 -0.51 2.71 -26.90
N ARG A 70 -1.25 3.20 -27.91
CA ARG A 70 -1.74 2.39 -29.03
C ARG A 70 -0.67 2.13 -30.09
N SER A 71 0.11 3.16 -30.46
CA SER A 71 1.00 3.11 -31.62
C SER A 71 2.40 2.61 -31.27
N TYR A 72 2.83 2.81 -30.02
CA TYR A 72 4.16 2.49 -29.51
C TYR A 72 4.09 1.92 -28.09
N PRO A 73 3.46 0.75 -27.87
CA PRO A 73 3.13 0.24 -26.54
C PRO A 73 4.34 -0.08 -25.64
N SER A 74 5.53 -0.28 -26.22
CA SER A 74 6.77 -0.53 -25.50
C SER A 74 7.57 0.74 -25.19
N LEU A 75 7.12 1.91 -25.65
CA LEU A 75 7.82 3.18 -25.47
C LEU A 75 7.67 3.70 -24.04
N LYS A 76 8.78 4.15 -23.44
CA LYS A 76 8.74 4.88 -22.18
C LYS A 76 8.35 6.34 -22.45
N THR A 77 7.32 6.81 -21.77
CA THR A 77 6.83 8.20 -21.88
C THR A 77 6.79 8.87 -20.51
N ASP A 78 7.25 10.11 -20.44
CA ASP A 78 7.24 10.99 -19.26
C ASP A 78 6.42 12.25 -19.59
N PHE A 79 5.19 12.32 -19.13
CA PHE A 79 4.29 13.43 -19.47
C PHE A 79 4.40 14.56 -18.45
N VAL A 80 4.59 15.79 -18.94
CA VAL A 80 4.65 17.02 -18.14
C VAL A 80 3.38 17.82 -18.38
N PRO A 81 2.41 17.82 -17.44
CA PRO A 81 1.20 18.62 -17.59
C PRO A 81 1.57 20.10 -17.67
N ALA A 82 1.19 20.75 -18.77
CA ALA A 82 1.36 22.18 -18.97
C ALA A 82 0.28 22.69 -19.92
N LYS A 83 -0.34 23.83 -19.60
CA LYS A 83 -1.28 24.53 -20.48
C LYS A 83 -0.61 25.63 -21.28
N THR A 84 0.49 26.18 -20.75
CA THR A 84 1.26 27.25 -21.36
C THR A 84 2.77 26.98 -21.31
N PRO A 85 3.57 27.65 -22.14
CA PRO A 85 5.03 27.57 -22.07
C PRO A 85 5.58 27.92 -20.68
N GLU A 86 5.00 28.89 -19.97
CA GLU A 86 5.42 29.31 -18.64
C GLU A 86 5.20 28.20 -17.60
N GLU A 87 4.08 27.47 -17.68
CA GLU A 87 3.82 26.32 -16.82
C GLU A 87 4.84 25.20 -17.07
N LEU A 88 5.19 24.93 -18.34
CA LEU A 88 6.23 23.95 -18.68
C LEU A 88 7.59 24.39 -18.15
N GLN A 89 7.97 25.65 -18.34
CA GLN A 89 9.22 26.20 -17.83
C GLN A 89 9.30 26.08 -16.31
N ALA A 90 8.23 26.40 -15.59
CA ALA A 90 8.17 26.26 -14.14
C ALA A 90 8.32 24.79 -13.69
N ALA A 91 7.69 23.84 -14.40
CA ALA A 91 7.83 22.41 -14.13
C ALA A 91 9.28 21.93 -14.35
N PHE A 92 9.91 22.38 -15.43
CA PHE A 92 11.30 22.08 -15.75
C PHE A 92 12.30 22.73 -14.79
N ASN A 93 12.05 23.96 -14.33
CA ASN A 93 12.90 24.61 -13.33
C ASN A 93 12.90 23.85 -11.99
N LYS A 94 11.75 23.31 -11.58
CA LYS A 94 11.68 22.43 -10.39
C LYS A 94 12.53 21.17 -10.57
N ARG A 95 12.46 20.55 -11.75
CA ARG A 95 13.27 19.38 -12.10
C ARG A 95 14.76 19.68 -12.10
N ILE A 96 15.18 20.80 -12.69
CA ILE A 96 16.58 21.26 -12.68
C ILE A 96 17.07 21.45 -11.24
N ALA A 97 16.28 22.09 -10.39
CA ALA A 97 16.63 22.34 -8.98
C ALA A 97 16.77 21.03 -8.17
N ALA A 98 15.93 20.03 -8.45
CA ALA A 98 16.00 18.72 -7.82
C ALA A 98 17.05 17.79 -8.47
N ASN A 99 17.67 18.21 -9.58
CA ASN A 99 18.50 17.37 -10.44
C ASN A 99 17.75 16.10 -10.94
N ASP A 100 16.44 16.22 -11.11
CA ASP A 100 15.54 15.15 -11.53
C ASP A 100 15.30 15.21 -13.03
N ARG A 101 15.84 14.23 -13.76
CA ARG A 101 15.68 14.19 -15.21
C ARG A 101 14.24 13.88 -15.61
N PHE A 102 13.68 12.79 -15.12
CA PHE A 102 12.29 12.41 -15.38
C PHE A 102 11.42 12.83 -14.18
N LEU A 103 10.09 12.96 -14.36
CA LEU A 103 9.25 12.73 -13.18
C LEU A 103 9.64 11.34 -12.66
N PRO A 104 9.70 11.11 -11.33
CA PRO A 104 9.61 9.75 -10.85
C PRO A 104 8.44 9.15 -11.61
N ILE A 105 8.64 8.01 -12.27
CA ILE A 105 7.51 7.25 -12.80
C ILE A 105 6.75 6.82 -11.54
N ALA A 106 5.95 7.73 -11.01
CA ALA A 106 4.83 7.39 -10.20
C ALA A 106 4.03 6.52 -11.18
N PRO A 107 3.87 5.21 -10.94
CA PRO A 107 2.77 4.50 -11.57
C PRO A 107 1.55 5.41 -11.46
N PRO A 108 0.68 5.51 -12.50
CA PRO A 108 -0.45 6.43 -12.52
C PRO A 108 -1.03 6.44 -11.12
N ALA A 109 -0.96 7.61 -10.45
CA ALA A 109 -1.15 7.71 -9.00
C ALA A 109 -2.27 6.77 -8.63
N PHE A 110 -1.97 5.76 -7.79
CA PHE A 110 -2.90 4.69 -7.46
C PHE A 110 -4.19 5.33 -6.95
N ASP A 111 -5.13 5.53 -7.85
CA ASP A 111 -6.39 6.18 -7.55
C ASP A 111 -7.29 5.07 -7.04
N PHE A 112 -7.23 4.85 -5.73
CA PHE A 112 -7.99 3.79 -5.09
C PHE A 112 -9.48 3.86 -5.46
N ARG A 113 -10.01 5.06 -5.77
CA ARG A 113 -11.40 5.25 -6.19
C ARG A 113 -11.76 4.53 -7.49
N ARG A 114 -10.77 4.19 -8.33
CA ARG A 114 -10.99 3.46 -9.59
C ARG A 114 -11.09 1.95 -9.41
N ILE A 115 -10.58 1.43 -8.30
CA ILE A 115 -10.38 -0.01 -8.06
C ILE A 115 -11.05 -0.50 -6.77
N TRP A 116 -11.39 0.42 -5.88
CA TRP A 116 -12.08 0.18 -4.64
C TRP A 116 -13.33 1.06 -4.60
N ALA A 117 -14.49 0.43 -4.48
CA ALA A 117 -15.74 1.16 -4.40
C ALA A 117 -15.69 2.16 -3.24
N ALA A 118 -16.01 3.42 -3.53
CA ALA A 118 -16.10 4.45 -2.51
C ALA A 118 -17.15 4.04 -1.46
N GLY A 119 -16.87 4.31 -0.18
CA GLY A 119 -17.82 4.09 0.91
C GLY A 119 -18.10 2.61 1.23
N LYS A 120 -17.15 1.70 0.96
CA LYS A 120 -17.24 0.29 1.37
C LYS A 120 -15.94 -0.19 2.04
N CYS A 121 -15.85 0.02 3.34
CA CYS A 121 -14.88 -0.68 4.18
C CYS A 121 -15.36 -2.13 4.41
N LEU A 122 -14.52 -3.10 4.03
CA LEU A 122 -14.83 -4.52 4.18
C LEU A 122 -14.64 -4.97 5.64
N SER A 123 -15.55 -5.81 6.12
CA SER A 123 -15.36 -6.50 7.41
C SER A 123 -14.31 -7.60 7.25
N GLY A 124 -13.14 -7.42 7.85
CA GLY A 124 -12.01 -8.32 7.71
C GLY A 124 -11.57 -9.01 9.00
N LEU A 125 -10.95 -10.17 8.86
CA LEU A 125 -10.34 -10.94 9.95
C LEU A 125 -8.94 -11.37 9.54
N HIS A 126 -7.96 -11.21 10.41
CA HIS A 126 -6.66 -11.83 10.20
C HIS A 126 -6.78 -13.33 10.47
N GLY A 127 -6.12 -14.12 9.63
CA GLY A 127 -5.93 -15.55 9.83
C GLY A 127 -5.11 -15.85 11.08
N ARG A 128 -4.47 -17.02 11.07
CA ARG A 128 -3.76 -17.49 12.25
C ARG A 128 -2.55 -16.60 12.55
N ALA A 129 -2.29 -16.31 13.83
CA ALA A 129 -1.13 -15.53 14.28
C ALA A 129 0.21 -16.16 13.84
N ASP A 130 0.19 -17.45 13.57
CA ASP A 130 1.35 -18.25 13.23
C ASP A 130 0.95 -19.41 12.31
N GLY A 131 1.75 -19.70 11.30
CA GLY A 131 1.56 -20.88 10.44
C GLY A 131 0.21 -20.93 9.69
N ARG A 132 -0.27 -22.15 9.47
CA ARG A 132 -1.38 -22.45 8.55
C ARG A 132 -2.75 -22.29 9.21
N MET A 133 -3.75 -21.86 8.45
CA MET A 133 -5.15 -21.96 8.89
C MET A 133 -5.58 -23.43 8.98
N GLN A 134 -6.51 -23.70 9.88
CA GLN A 134 -7.13 -25.00 10.10
C GLN A 134 -8.61 -24.95 9.73
N GLU A 135 -9.27 -26.09 9.49
CA GLU A 135 -10.72 -26.12 9.18
C GLU A 135 -11.62 -25.37 10.18
N PRO A 136 -11.37 -25.42 11.50
CA PRO A 136 -12.10 -24.58 12.45
C PRO A 136 -11.91 -23.07 12.23
N ASP A 137 -10.78 -22.60 11.68
CA ASP A 137 -10.60 -21.19 11.31
C ASP A 137 -11.52 -20.80 10.15
N PHE A 138 -11.59 -21.66 9.14
CA PHE A 138 -12.45 -21.46 7.97
C PHE A 138 -13.93 -21.43 8.36
N ALA A 139 -14.34 -22.27 9.33
CA ALA A 139 -15.69 -22.24 9.88
C ALA A 139 -16.02 -20.90 10.54
N VAL A 140 -15.09 -20.30 11.30
CA VAL A 140 -15.25 -18.97 11.89
C VAL A 140 -15.39 -17.90 10.79
N VAL A 141 -14.54 -17.94 9.76
CA VAL A 141 -14.61 -17.00 8.62
C VAL A 141 -15.97 -17.09 7.91
N GLN A 142 -16.47 -18.32 7.68
CA GLN A 142 -17.76 -18.56 7.05
C GLN A 142 -18.92 -18.07 7.91
N GLN A 143 -18.97 -18.49 9.18
CA GLN A 143 -20.05 -18.14 10.12
C GLN A 143 -20.14 -16.63 10.32
N THR A 144 -18.98 -15.99 10.43
CA THR A 144 -18.90 -14.53 10.60
C THR A 144 -19.00 -13.79 9.28
N ARG A 145 -19.12 -14.45 8.12
CA ARG A 145 -19.33 -13.80 6.81
C ARG A 145 -18.28 -12.71 6.54
N MET A 146 -17.01 -13.02 6.76
CA MET A 146 -15.94 -12.06 6.49
C MET A 146 -15.83 -11.76 5.00
N GLU A 147 -15.67 -10.47 4.68
CA GLU A 147 -15.51 -9.98 3.31
C GLU A 147 -14.02 -9.87 2.93
N ALA A 148 -13.15 -9.76 3.94
CA ALA A 148 -11.71 -9.69 3.78
C ALA A 148 -11.00 -10.64 4.74
N VAL A 149 -9.90 -11.27 4.30
CA VAL A 149 -9.03 -12.05 5.16
C VAL A 149 -7.58 -11.65 4.95
N LYS A 150 -6.89 -11.38 6.05
CA LYS A 150 -5.45 -11.13 6.05
C LYS A 150 -4.73 -12.43 6.39
N LEU A 151 -3.65 -12.74 5.70
CA LEU A 151 -2.81 -13.91 5.97
C LEU A 151 -1.36 -13.48 6.22
N LEU A 152 -0.59 -14.29 6.95
CA LEU A 152 0.87 -14.17 6.98
C LEU A 152 1.47 -14.86 5.76
N SER A 153 2.67 -14.46 5.35
CA SER A 153 3.45 -15.17 4.32
C SER A 153 3.80 -16.62 4.72
N SER A 154 3.73 -16.95 6.01
CA SER A 154 3.89 -18.31 6.54
C SER A 154 2.60 -19.15 6.55
N ALA A 155 1.45 -18.58 6.15
CA ALA A 155 0.21 -19.32 5.97
C ALA A 155 0.33 -20.31 4.81
N ASN A 156 -0.62 -21.25 4.71
CA ASN A 156 -0.60 -22.17 3.57
C ASN A 156 -1.13 -21.45 2.32
N PRO A 157 -0.42 -21.43 1.18
CA PRO A 157 -0.94 -20.76 -0.02
C PRO A 157 -2.31 -21.30 -0.47
N GLU A 158 -2.61 -22.58 -0.21
CA GLU A 158 -3.92 -23.20 -0.46
C GLU A 158 -5.06 -22.58 0.36
N ASP A 159 -4.76 -21.90 1.48
CA ASP A 159 -5.75 -21.19 2.29
C ASP A 159 -6.49 -20.15 1.43
N VAL A 160 -5.83 -19.55 0.42
CA VAL A 160 -6.45 -18.67 -0.57
C VAL A 160 -7.60 -19.34 -1.31
N ASN A 161 -7.40 -20.58 -1.76
CA ASN A 161 -8.41 -21.32 -2.50
C ASN A 161 -9.58 -21.69 -1.58
N ARG A 162 -9.27 -22.13 -0.36
CA ARG A 162 -10.28 -22.48 0.64
C ARG A 162 -11.14 -21.27 1.02
N LEU A 163 -10.54 -20.10 1.22
CA LEU A 163 -11.25 -18.84 1.47
C LEU A 163 -12.17 -18.45 0.31
N ARG A 164 -11.73 -18.63 -0.94
CA ARG A 164 -12.57 -18.34 -2.12
C ARG A 164 -13.70 -19.32 -2.32
N GLN A 165 -13.59 -20.56 -1.83
CA GLN A 165 -14.73 -21.48 -1.79
C GLN A 165 -15.81 -21.00 -0.82
N ILE A 166 -15.43 -20.34 0.28
CA ILE A 166 -16.37 -19.76 1.25
C ILE A 166 -17.01 -18.49 0.69
N ASN A 167 -16.19 -17.61 0.12
CA ASN A 167 -16.62 -16.37 -0.48
C ASN A 167 -15.78 -16.10 -1.74
N PRO A 168 -16.32 -16.32 -2.96
CA PRO A 168 -15.57 -16.13 -4.21
C PRO A 168 -15.03 -14.71 -4.40
N ASN A 169 -15.63 -13.73 -3.73
CA ASN A 169 -15.26 -12.31 -3.78
C ASN A 169 -14.45 -11.86 -2.56
N VAL A 170 -13.95 -12.79 -1.73
CA VAL A 170 -13.16 -12.43 -0.54
C VAL A 170 -11.92 -11.64 -0.96
N PHE A 171 -11.72 -10.50 -0.32
CA PHE A 171 -10.49 -9.75 -0.46
C PHE A 171 -9.39 -10.39 0.39
N ILE A 172 -8.20 -10.56 -0.19
CA ILE A 172 -7.06 -11.17 0.52
C ILE A 172 -5.87 -10.23 0.49
N LEU A 173 -5.35 -9.94 1.70
CA LEU A 173 -4.11 -9.23 1.93
C LEU A 173 -3.12 -10.19 2.60
N VAL A 174 -1.86 -10.19 2.15
CA VAL A 174 -0.81 -11.01 2.77
C VAL A 174 0.23 -10.11 3.42
N ARG A 175 0.46 -10.27 4.72
CA ARG A 175 1.59 -9.65 5.43
C ARG A 175 2.83 -10.49 5.18
N LEU A 176 3.76 -9.90 4.44
CA LEU A 176 5.11 -10.40 4.22
C LEU A 176 5.89 -10.23 5.51
N PHE A 177 6.06 -11.30 6.27
CA PHE A 177 6.66 -11.28 7.60
C PHE A 177 7.81 -12.27 7.71
N ALA A 178 8.87 -11.84 8.37
CA ALA A 178 9.95 -12.69 8.84
C ALA A 178 10.35 -12.23 10.23
N SER A 179 10.53 -13.16 11.16
CA SER A 179 11.04 -12.81 12.48
C SER A 179 12.49 -12.31 12.37
N PHE A 180 12.76 -11.18 13.02
CA PHE A 180 14.10 -10.63 13.09
C PHE A 180 14.88 -11.26 14.25
N ALA A 181 14.21 -11.74 15.31
CA ALA A 181 14.84 -12.46 16.42
C ALA A 181 16.12 -11.76 16.96
N GLY A 182 16.09 -10.43 17.04
CA GLY A 182 17.22 -9.62 17.51
C GLY A 182 18.41 -9.50 16.54
N ARG A 183 18.25 -9.85 15.26
CA ARG A 183 19.30 -9.71 14.24
C ARG A 183 19.12 -8.47 13.38
N VAL A 184 20.24 -7.99 12.83
CA VAL A 184 20.24 -7.00 11.74
C VAL A 184 19.81 -7.70 10.46
N VAL A 185 18.74 -7.20 9.82
CA VAL A 185 18.22 -7.77 8.57
C VAL A 185 18.38 -6.75 7.44
N ASN A 186 19.20 -7.08 6.45
CA ASN A 186 19.33 -6.28 5.24
C ASN A 186 18.08 -6.42 4.36
N PRO A 187 17.66 -5.37 3.63
CA PRO A 187 16.47 -5.45 2.79
C PRO A 187 16.59 -6.51 1.67
N ASN A 188 17.79 -6.78 1.16
CA ASN A 188 17.98 -7.81 0.13
C ASN A 188 17.74 -9.23 0.68
N ASP A 189 18.14 -9.48 1.92
CA ASP A 189 17.95 -10.78 2.57
C ASP A 189 16.47 -11.01 2.81
N PHE A 190 15.78 -10.02 3.39
CA PHE A 190 14.34 -10.06 3.62
C PHE A 190 13.55 -10.32 2.33
N ALA A 191 13.84 -9.56 1.27
CA ALA A 191 13.20 -9.75 -0.02
C ALA A 191 13.49 -11.14 -0.61
N THR A 192 14.71 -11.65 -0.44
CA THR A 192 15.08 -12.99 -0.91
C THR A 192 14.33 -14.08 -0.16
N TRP A 193 14.22 -13.99 1.16
CA TRP A 193 13.47 -14.95 1.98
C TRP A 193 12.01 -15.02 1.54
N LEU A 194 11.38 -13.86 1.30
CA LEU A 194 9.96 -13.79 1.00
C LEU A 194 9.61 -13.93 -0.48
N THR A 195 10.60 -13.97 -1.38
CA THR A 195 10.34 -14.11 -2.82
C THR A 195 9.56 -15.39 -3.11
N PHE A 196 10.02 -16.53 -2.59
CA PHE A 196 9.36 -17.81 -2.86
C PHE A 196 7.94 -17.84 -2.28
N ASP A 197 7.79 -17.50 -0.99
CA ASP A 197 6.50 -17.55 -0.30
C ASP A 197 5.48 -16.59 -0.93
N MET A 198 5.87 -15.33 -1.18
CA MET A 198 5.02 -14.36 -1.87
C MET A 198 4.60 -14.86 -3.26
N GLY A 199 5.53 -15.48 -3.99
CA GLY A 199 5.26 -16.04 -5.32
C GLY A 199 4.13 -17.05 -5.33
N GLN A 200 4.00 -17.88 -4.29
CA GLN A 200 2.92 -18.86 -4.15
C GLN A 200 1.55 -18.21 -4.03
N PHE A 201 1.43 -17.14 -3.23
CA PHE A 201 0.19 -16.35 -3.11
C PHE A 201 -0.11 -15.57 -4.39
N TYR A 202 0.93 -14.98 -5.01
CA TYR A 202 0.81 -14.22 -6.25
C TYR A 202 0.27 -15.09 -7.41
N GLN A 203 0.78 -16.31 -7.57
CA GLN A 203 0.31 -17.27 -8.58
C GLN A 203 -1.16 -17.66 -8.36
N ARG A 204 -1.65 -17.60 -7.12
CA ARG A 204 -3.05 -17.80 -6.75
C ARG A 204 -3.88 -16.50 -6.85
N GLY A 205 -3.39 -15.48 -7.55
CA GLY A 205 -4.16 -14.26 -7.81
C GLY A 205 -4.19 -13.26 -6.66
N VAL A 206 -3.47 -13.47 -5.56
CA VAL A 206 -3.31 -12.42 -4.53
C VAL A 206 -2.48 -11.28 -5.12
N ARG A 207 -2.88 -10.04 -4.84
CA ARG A 207 -2.21 -8.84 -5.34
C ARG A 207 -1.86 -7.83 -4.25
N TYR A 208 -2.33 -7.96 -3.02
CA TYR A 208 -2.10 -6.99 -1.96
C TYR A 208 -1.16 -7.56 -0.90
N PHE A 209 -0.01 -6.92 -0.73
CA PHE A 209 1.06 -7.39 0.14
C PHE A 209 1.53 -6.29 1.08
N GLU A 210 1.32 -6.45 2.38
CA GLU A 210 1.87 -5.58 3.42
C GLU A 210 3.31 -6.01 3.70
N ILE A 211 4.28 -5.09 3.61
CA ILE A 211 5.70 -5.42 3.84
C ILE A 211 6.06 -5.18 5.30
N HIS A 212 6.39 -6.26 6.01
CA HIS A 212 6.83 -6.28 7.41
C HIS A 212 5.72 -5.99 8.43
N ASN A 213 6.07 -5.97 9.72
CA ASN A 213 5.19 -5.69 10.85
C ASN A 213 5.80 -4.63 11.77
N GLU A 214 4.99 -3.69 12.27
CA GLU A 214 5.31 -2.73 13.35
C GLU A 214 6.79 -2.29 13.42
N PRO A 215 7.33 -1.68 12.35
CA PRO A 215 8.75 -1.40 12.23
C PRO A 215 9.27 -0.37 13.24
N ASN A 216 8.40 0.26 14.02
CA ASN A 216 8.76 1.14 15.12
C ASN A 216 9.00 0.39 16.45
N LEU A 217 8.94 -0.95 16.47
CA LEU A 217 9.26 -1.79 17.63
C LEU A 217 10.69 -2.35 17.58
N VAL A 218 11.34 -2.46 18.75
CA VAL A 218 12.67 -3.07 18.90
C VAL A 218 12.68 -4.52 18.40
N GLY A 219 11.66 -5.29 18.78
CA GLY A 219 11.51 -6.70 18.36
C GLY A 219 11.36 -6.87 16.85
N GLU A 220 10.91 -5.82 16.16
CA GLU A 220 10.68 -5.81 14.72
C GLU A 220 11.82 -5.13 13.93
N GLY A 221 12.89 -4.73 14.61
CA GLY A 221 14.12 -4.24 13.97
C GLY A 221 14.46 -2.78 14.26
N TRP A 222 13.59 -2.01 14.93
CA TRP A 222 13.96 -0.67 15.38
C TRP A 222 15.15 -0.75 16.35
N THR A 223 16.07 0.21 16.25
CA THR A 223 17.38 0.29 16.93
C THR A 223 18.46 -0.67 16.42
N LEU A 224 18.10 -1.74 15.70
CA LEU A 224 19.05 -2.74 15.18
C LEU A 224 19.23 -2.65 13.67
N SER A 225 18.15 -2.86 12.91
CA SER A 225 18.16 -2.84 11.43
C SER A 225 18.02 -1.42 10.88
N TRP A 226 17.41 -0.51 11.65
CA TRP A 226 17.27 0.91 11.35
C TRP A 226 17.12 1.71 12.65
N LYS A 227 17.49 2.99 12.60
CA LYS A 227 17.42 3.89 13.77
C LYS A 227 16.15 4.73 13.84
N ASN A 228 15.50 4.94 12.69
CA ASN A 228 14.43 5.92 12.54
C ASN A 228 13.55 5.59 11.31
N GLY A 229 12.47 6.36 11.11
CA GLY A 229 11.53 6.10 10.02
C GLY A 229 12.14 6.31 8.62
N ARG A 230 13.16 7.16 8.49
CA ARG A 230 13.85 7.42 7.22
C ARG A 230 14.67 6.20 6.78
N GLU A 231 15.45 5.63 7.69
CA GLU A 231 16.25 4.43 7.44
C GLU A 231 15.35 3.22 7.13
N PHE A 232 14.26 3.03 7.89
CA PHE A 232 13.28 2.01 7.56
C PHE A 232 12.60 2.28 6.20
N GLY A 233 12.28 3.53 5.88
CA GLY A 233 11.71 3.89 4.58
C GLY A 233 12.63 3.51 3.40
N GLN A 234 13.94 3.73 3.54
CA GLN A 234 14.94 3.31 2.54
C GLN A 234 15.05 1.78 2.44
N TRP A 235 15.03 1.10 3.60
CA TRP A 235 14.98 -0.36 3.68
C TRP A 235 13.75 -0.90 2.95
N TRP A 236 12.57 -0.35 3.25
CA TRP A 236 11.28 -0.74 2.68
C TRP A 236 11.24 -0.51 1.16
N LEU A 237 11.73 0.63 0.68
CA LEU A 237 11.82 0.92 -0.76
C LEU A 237 12.70 -0.10 -1.50
N THR A 238 13.81 -0.53 -0.87
CA THR A 238 14.70 -1.55 -1.44
C THR A 238 13.98 -2.90 -1.56
N VAL A 239 13.29 -3.35 -0.49
CA VAL A 239 12.47 -4.57 -0.51
C VAL A 239 11.40 -4.49 -1.60
N ARG A 240 10.60 -3.41 -1.57
CA ARG A 240 9.49 -3.17 -2.49
C ARG A 240 9.96 -3.17 -3.94
N ASN A 241 11.04 -2.47 -4.27
CA ASN A 241 11.52 -2.39 -5.65
C ASN A 241 11.98 -3.75 -6.19
N ARG A 242 12.65 -4.55 -5.35
CA ARG A 242 13.06 -5.90 -5.72
C ARG A 242 11.87 -6.81 -5.94
N LEU A 243 10.92 -6.85 -5.00
CA LEU A 243 9.72 -7.67 -5.13
C LEU A 243 8.84 -7.21 -6.31
N LYS A 244 8.71 -5.90 -6.55
CA LYS A 244 7.95 -5.33 -7.67
C LYS A 244 8.54 -5.69 -9.03
N ALA A 245 9.86 -5.81 -9.15
CA ALA A 245 10.51 -6.26 -10.38
C ALA A 245 10.16 -7.72 -10.72
N LEU A 246 9.96 -8.56 -9.71
CA LEU A 246 9.59 -9.98 -9.87
C LEU A 246 8.07 -10.17 -10.02
N TYR A 247 7.28 -9.34 -9.35
CA TYR A 247 5.82 -9.41 -9.27
C TYR A 247 5.19 -8.08 -9.68
N PRO A 248 5.19 -7.74 -10.98
CA PRO A 248 4.86 -6.40 -11.45
C PRO A 248 3.40 -5.98 -11.19
N GLU A 249 2.46 -6.91 -11.05
CA GLU A 249 1.07 -6.58 -10.71
C GLU A 249 0.83 -6.40 -9.20
N ALA A 250 1.77 -6.81 -8.35
CA ALA A 250 1.62 -6.74 -6.90
C ALA A 250 1.53 -5.29 -6.42
N LYS A 251 0.65 -5.05 -5.45
CA LYS A 251 0.45 -3.80 -4.72
C LYS A 251 1.10 -3.95 -3.36
N PHE A 252 1.99 -3.02 -3.04
CA PHE A 252 2.78 -3.08 -1.82
C PHE A 252 2.36 -2.01 -0.83
N GLY A 253 1.99 -2.47 0.36
CA GLY A 253 1.54 -1.66 1.47
C GLY A 253 2.67 -1.27 2.41
N TRP A 254 2.62 -0.02 2.86
CA TRP A 254 3.32 0.38 4.08
C TRP A 254 2.73 -0.37 5.28
N PRO A 255 3.53 -0.93 6.20
CA PRO A 255 3.01 -1.70 7.34
C PRO A 255 2.35 -0.81 8.40
N GLY A 256 1.45 -1.41 9.17
CA GLY A 256 0.95 -0.78 10.39
C GLY A 256 2.08 -0.53 11.38
N LEU A 257 2.06 0.64 12.03
CA LEU A 257 2.93 0.95 13.15
C LEU A 257 2.24 0.54 14.45
N SER A 258 3.04 0.16 15.46
CA SER A 258 2.53 0.04 16.81
C SER A 258 2.13 1.44 17.29
N PRO A 259 0.84 1.71 17.55
CA PRO A 259 0.39 3.06 17.81
C PRO A 259 0.91 3.57 19.15
N ASP A 260 1.12 4.88 19.23
CA ASP A 260 1.62 5.50 20.44
C ASP A 260 0.55 5.51 21.54
N GLY A 261 0.88 4.87 22.66
CA GLY A 261 0.35 5.24 23.97
C GLY A 261 1.26 6.27 24.64
N PHE A 262 2.58 5.99 24.66
CA PHE A 262 3.72 6.84 25.06
C PHE A 262 5.02 6.16 24.56
N PRO A 263 6.15 6.87 24.38
CA PRO A 263 7.45 6.25 24.13
C PRO A 263 7.80 5.32 25.31
N VAL A 264 7.86 4.03 25.04
CA VAL A 264 8.39 3.01 25.95
C VAL A 264 9.69 2.48 25.37
N PRO A 265 10.63 1.94 26.16
CA PRO A 265 11.95 1.50 25.68
C PRO A 265 11.89 0.58 24.45
N GLU A 266 10.77 -0.12 24.26
CA GLU A 266 10.53 -1.09 23.19
C GLU A 266 9.97 -0.47 21.90
N ARG A 267 9.59 0.82 21.87
CA ARG A 267 8.99 1.49 20.69
C ARG A 267 9.38 2.96 20.51
N THR A 268 9.39 3.43 19.27
CA THR A 268 9.45 4.87 18.96
C THR A 268 8.11 5.45 18.53
N ASN A 269 7.99 6.78 18.66
CA ASN A 269 6.81 7.55 18.29
C ASN A 269 6.41 7.31 16.83
N ASP A 270 5.20 6.79 16.64
CA ASP A 270 4.63 6.42 15.35
C ASP A 270 4.49 7.62 14.40
N VAL A 271 3.99 8.76 14.88
CA VAL A 271 3.80 9.99 14.08
C VAL A 271 5.11 10.48 13.49
N ARG A 272 6.16 10.58 14.32
CA ARG A 272 7.51 10.96 13.89
C ARG A 272 8.07 9.94 12.91
N PHE A 273 7.86 8.65 13.16
CA PHE A 273 8.33 7.58 12.28
C PHE A 273 7.69 7.70 10.89
N LEU A 274 6.39 8.02 10.80
CA LEU A 274 5.71 8.32 9.54
C LEU A 274 6.31 9.54 8.83
N ASP A 275 6.54 10.64 9.56
CA ASP A 275 7.10 11.87 8.98
C ASP A 275 8.49 11.64 8.39
N GLU A 276 9.33 10.87 9.08
CA GLU A 276 10.66 10.51 8.60
C GLU A 276 10.61 9.55 7.38
N ALA A 277 9.55 8.76 7.25
CA ALA A 277 9.34 7.77 6.18
C ALA A 277 8.58 8.30 4.95
N ALA A 278 8.39 9.61 4.82
CA ALA A 278 7.48 10.22 3.84
C ALA A 278 7.63 9.71 2.39
N GLU A 279 8.85 9.48 1.90
CA GLU A 279 9.08 9.00 0.54
C GLU A 279 8.58 7.56 0.31
N ALA A 280 8.72 6.68 1.30
CA ALA A 280 8.20 5.32 1.22
C ALA A 280 6.66 5.32 1.25
N LEU A 281 6.06 6.14 2.12
CA LEU A 281 4.60 6.32 2.22
C LEU A 281 4.00 6.89 0.92
N LYS A 282 4.67 7.84 0.27
CA LYS A 282 4.28 8.34 -1.05
C LYS A 282 4.36 7.24 -2.13
N THR A 283 5.36 6.37 -2.04
CA THR A 283 5.61 5.31 -3.03
C THR A 283 4.71 4.09 -2.86
N ALA A 284 4.25 3.80 -1.64
CA ALA A 284 3.37 2.68 -1.33
C ALA A 284 2.06 2.76 -2.11
N ASP A 285 1.55 1.59 -2.54
CA ASP A 285 0.24 1.51 -3.22
C ASP A 285 -0.90 1.77 -2.22
N PHE A 286 -0.74 1.33 -0.97
CA PHE A 286 -1.68 1.56 0.13
C PHE A 286 -0.93 1.68 1.46
N ILE A 287 -1.62 2.11 2.51
CA ILE A 287 -1.05 2.25 3.85
C ILE A 287 -1.85 1.40 4.82
N CYS A 288 -1.15 0.55 5.58
CA CYS A 288 -1.72 -0.14 6.71
C CYS A 288 -1.53 0.67 8.00
N LEU A 289 -2.46 0.52 8.93
CA LEU A 289 -2.35 1.01 10.30
C LEU A 289 -2.95 0.01 11.28
N HIS A 290 -2.50 0.05 12.53
CA HIS A 290 -3.07 -0.74 13.63
C HIS A 290 -3.91 0.16 14.53
N SER A 291 -5.01 -0.36 15.08
CA SER A 291 -5.92 0.38 15.94
C SER A 291 -6.27 -0.46 17.18
N TYR A 292 -5.76 -0.07 18.35
CA TYR A 292 -6.06 -0.75 19.61
C TYR A 292 -6.81 0.17 20.56
N TRP A 293 -7.66 -0.39 21.40
CA TRP A 293 -8.41 0.36 22.41
C TRP A 293 -8.72 -0.52 23.63
N ARG A 294 -9.00 0.10 24.78
CA ARG A 294 -9.32 -0.61 26.02
C ARG A 294 -10.81 -0.64 26.31
N ASP A 295 -11.54 0.35 25.85
CA ASP A 295 -12.97 0.51 26.05
C ASP A 295 -13.63 1.18 24.83
N GLU A 296 -14.93 1.40 24.92
CA GLU A 296 -15.71 2.03 23.85
C GLU A 296 -15.36 3.51 23.64
N ALA A 297 -14.97 4.24 24.68
CA ALA A 297 -14.56 5.63 24.53
C ALA A 297 -13.26 5.72 23.72
N GLU A 298 -12.29 4.84 24.00
CA GLU A 298 -11.05 4.75 23.23
C GLU A 298 -11.25 4.23 21.81
N MET A 299 -12.16 3.27 21.60
CA MET A 299 -12.55 2.80 20.28
C MET A 299 -13.04 3.95 19.39
N LEU A 300 -13.74 4.92 19.96
CA LEU A 300 -14.25 6.10 19.25
C LEU A 300 -13.28 7.29 19.26
N SER A 301 -12.11 7.17 19.89
CA SER A 301 -11.15 8.25 20.04
C SER A 301 -10.13 8.30 18.88
N PRO A 302 -9.61 9.49 18.52
CA PRO A 302 -8.54 9.63 17.53
C PRO A 302 -7.22 8.94 17.90
N ASN A 303 -6.99 8.62 19.17
CA ASN A 303 -5.77 7.94 19.63
C ASN A 303 -5.96 6.43 19.79
N GLY A 304 -7.18 5.92 19.60
CA GLY A 304 -7.51 4.50 19.63
C GLY A 304 -8.08 4.05 18.30
N GLY A 305 -9.36 3.67 18.29
CA GLY A 305 -9.99 3.11 17.09
C GLY A 305 -10.15 4.10 15.92
N MET A 306 -10.12 5.42 16.14
CA MET A 306 -10.28 6.41 15.07
C MET A 306 -8.96 7.02 14.56
N ASN A 307 -7.81 6.43 14.92
CA ASN A 307 -6.49 6.91 14.49
C ASN A 307 -6.28 6.94 12.97
N TRP A 308 -7.08 6.20 12.19
CA TRP A 308 -7.11 6.29 10.72
C TRP A 308 -7.39 7.71 10.20
N GLN A 309 -8.06 8.56 10.97
CA GLN A 309 -8.39 9.94 10.57
C GLN A 309 -7.12 10.76 10.31
N MET A 310 -6.09 10.59 11.13
CA MET A 310 -4.79 11.24 10.96
C MET A 310 -4.12 10.78 9.65
N TYR A 311 -4.13 9.49 9.38
CA TYR A 311 -3.61 8.93 8.12
C TYR A 311 -4.37 9.47 6.91
N ARG A 312 -5.71 9.55 6.98
CA ARG A 312 -6.53 10.11 5.90
C ARG A 312 -6.21 11.58 5.64
N GLN A 313 -5.98 12.37 6.69
CA GLN A 313 -5.60 13.78 6.54
C GLN A 313 -4.23 13.93 5.88
N ARG A 314 -3.26 13.10 6.25
CA ARG A 314 -1.89 13.16 5.69
C ARG A 314 -1.78 12.56 4.29
N TYR A 315 -2.57 11.54 4.00
CA TYR A 315 -2.50 10.77 2.76
C TYR A 315 -3.88 10.64 2.10
N PRO A 316 -4.48 11.77 1.66
CA PRO A 316 -5.86 11.80 1.14
C PRO A 316 -6.06 10.93 -0.10
N ASP A 317 -5.00 10.71 -0.88
CA ASP A 317 -5.02 9.92 -2.12
C ASP A 317 -4.66 8.44 -1.92
N LYS A 318 -4.43 7.99 -0.69
CA LYS A 318 -4.08 6.60 -0.40
C LYS A 318 -5.31 5.79 0.02
N LEU A 319 -5.36 4.54 -0.42
CA LEU A 319 -6.19 3.52 0.22
C LEU A 319 -5.56 3.19 1.56
N LEU A 320 -6.38 3.15 2.61
CA LEU A 320 -5.96 2.75 3.94
C LEU A 320 -6.57 1.40 4.28
N PHE A 321 -5.79 0.54 4.93
CA PHE A 321 -6.29 -0.65 5.58
C PHE A 321 -6.00 -0.54 7.07
N ILE A 322 -7.02 -0.76 7.91
CA ILE A 322 -6.75 -1.04 9.32
C ILE A 322 -6.35 -2.51 9.35
N SER A 323 -5.04 -2.76 9.19
CA SER A 323 -4.51 -4.10 8.98
C SER A 323 -4.50 -4.93 10.27
N GLU A 324 -4.82 -4.29 11.39
CA GLU A 324 -5.03 -4.91 12.68
C GLU A 324 -5.88 -4.01 13.59
N PHE A 325 -6.88 -4.59 14.26
CA PHE A 325 -7.53 -3.94 15.38
C PHE A 325 -7.91 -4.94 16.47
N SER A 326 -7.89 -4.48 17.72
CA SER A 326 -8.39 -5.27 18.85
C SER A 326 -8.60 -4.46 20.13
N ASN A 327 -9.30 -5.09 21.07
CA ASN A 327 -9.20 -4.75 22.48
C ASN A 327 -8.31 -5.79 23.20
N PRO A 328 -7.05 -5.44 23.53
CA PRO A 328 -6.10 -6.37 24.14
C PRO A 328 -6.27 -6.51 25.66
N VAL A 329 -7.24 -5.86 26.29
CA VAL A 329 -7.41 -5.92 27.76
C VAL A 329 -7.98 -7.28 28.16
N ALA A 330 -7.27 -8.03 29.00
CA ALA A 330 -7.64 -9.40 29.38
C ALA A 330 -8.93 -9.44 30.21
N GLU A 331 -9.19 -8.39 30.99
CA GLU A 331 -10.31 -8.24 31.91
C GLU A 331 -11.62 -7.91 31.20
N VAL A 332 -11.57 -7.43 29.95
CA VAL A 332 -12.78 -7.14 29.17
C VAL A 332 -13.38 -8.46 28.66
N PRO A 333 -14.65 -8.76 28.99
CA PRO A 333 -15.29 -10.00 28.54
C PRO A 333 -15.28 -10.12 27.00
N THR A 334 -15.03 -11.33 26.49
CA THR A 334 -14.97 -11.62 25.05
C THR A 334 -16.25 -11.21 24.32
N ARG A 335 -17.42 -11.38 24.95
CA ARG A 335 -18.69 -10.87 24.44
C ARG A 335 -18.67 -9.35 24.20
N ALA A 336 -18.23 -8.58 25.20
CA ALA A 336 -18.14 -7.13 25.10
C ALA A 336 -17.15 -6.69 24.00
N LYS A 337 -16.04 -7.41 23.82
CA LYS A 337 -15.13 -7.20 22.68
C LYS A 337 -15.83 -7.46 21.35
N GLY A 338 -16.58 -8.55 21.23
CA GLY A 338 -17.40 -8.84 20.04
C GLY A 338 -18.39 -7.73 19.71
N GLU A 339 -19.04 -7.16 20.72
CA GLU A 339 -19.97 -6.05 20.56
C GLU A 339 -19.25 -4.76 20.09
N GLN A 340 -18.08 -4.46 20.65
CA GLN A 340 -17.22 -3.37 20.16
C GLN A 340 -16.82 -3.60 18.70
N TYR A 341 -16.43 -4.82 18.31
CA TYR A 341 -15.98 -5.13 16.95
C TYR A 341 -17.12 -4.96 15.93
N VAL A 342 -18.35 -5.38 16.28
CA VAL A 342 -19.54 -5.14 15.45
C VAL A 342 -19.77 -3.64 15.24
N ARG A 343 -19.76 -2.85 16.32
CA ARG A 343 -19.94 -1.38 16.23
C ARG A 343 -18.83 -0.74 15.39
N TYR A 344 -17.59 -1.18 15.57
CA TYR A 344 -16.45 -0.68 14.81
C TYR A 344 -16.59 -0.96 13.31
N TYR A 345 -16.92 -2.19 12.90
CA TYR A 345 -17.21 -2.49 11.49
C TYR A 345 -18.33 -1.63 10.91
N GLN A 346 -19.42 -1.44 11.67
CA GLN A 346 -20.55 -0.61 11.25
C GLN A 346 -20.14 0.84 11.04
N GLN A 347 -19.36 1.40 11.97
CA GLN A 347 -18.85 2.77 11.90
C GLN A 347 -17.95 2.98 10.69
N LEU A 348 -17.10 2.01 10.37
CA LEU A 348 -16.14 2.12 9.28
C LEU A 348 -16.74 1.85 7.90
N ARG A 349 -17.87 1.13 7.82
CA ARG A 349 -18.47 0.64 6.56
C ARG A 349 -18.54 1.71 5.48
N GLY A 350 -19.03 2.90 5.83
CA GLY A 350 -19.25 4.01 4.91
C GLY A 350 -18.06 4.97 4.74
N VAL A 351 -16.92 4.74 5.39
CA VAL A 351 -15.81 5.70 5.40
C VAL A 351 -15.06 5.68 4.05
N PRO A 352 -14.99 6.80 3.31
CA PRO A 352 -14.27 6.84 2.05
C PRO A 352 -12.77 6.57 2.20
N GLY A 353 -12.26 5.68 1.34
CA GLY A 353 -10.85 5.34 1.26
C GLY A 353 -10.34 4.43 2.38
N LEU A 354 -11.20 3.94 3.28
CA LEU A 354 -10.89 2.76 4.08
C LEU A 354 -11.28 1.52 3.29
N GLY A 355 -10.30 0.67 2.98
CA GLY A 355 -10.49 -0.53 2.18
C GLY A 355 -11.11 -1.67 2.99
N ALA A 356 -10.47 -2.02 4.11
CA ALA A 356 -10.92 -3.04 5.03
C ALA A 356 -10.36 -2.77 6.43
N ALA A 357 -11.03 -3.33 7.44
CA ALA A 357 -10.53 -3.39 8.81
C ALA A 357 -10.41 -4.85 9.22
N PHE A 358 -9.25 -5.27 9.73
CA PHE A 358 -8.97 -6.65 10.08
C PHE A 358 -8.89 -6.80 11.60
N ALA A 359 -9.82 -7.56 12.18
CA ALA A 359 -9.71 -7.94 13.58
C ALA A 359 -8.45 -8.81 13.78
N PHE A 360 -7.82 -8.69 14.95
CA PHE A 360 -6.42 -9.10 15.15
C PHE A 360 -6.07 -10.51 14.70
N ILE A 361 -6.78 -11.56 15.12
CA ILE A 361 -6.51 -12.95 14.73
C ILE A 361 -7.74 -13.85 14.90
N VAL A 362 -7.88 -14.86 14.03
CA VAL A 362 -8.85 -15.95 14.22
C VAL A 362 -8.39 -16.91 15.31
N SER A 363 -7.11 -17.25 15.35
CA SER A 363 -6.50 -18.20 16.29
C SER A 363 -4.97 -18.04 16.34
N ALA A 364 -4.32 -18.74 17.27
CA ALA A 364 -2.87 -18.82 17.42
C ALA A 364 -2.49 -20.14 18.10
N SER A 365 -1.31 -20.71 17.82
CA SER A 365 -0.81 -21.89 18.56
C SER A 365 -0.55 -21.60 20.04
N SER A 366 -0.28 -20.34 20.35
CA SER A 366 0.03 -19.84 21.69
C SER A 366 -0.24 -18.34 21.76
N ASN A 367 -0.39 -17.83 22.98
CA ASN A 367 -0.65 -16.42 23.28
C ASN A 367 -2.04 -15.92 22.82
N PHE A 368 -2.35 -14.66 23.14
CA PHE A 368 -3.55 -13.94 22.71
C PHE A 368 -4.91 -14.61 23.02
N PRO A 369 -5.10 -15.34 24.15
CA PRO A 369 -6.34 -16.08 24.41
C PRO A 369 -7.57 -15.16 24.56
N HIS A 370 -7.35 -13.87 24.81
CA HIS A 370 -8.38 -12.86 25.03
C HIS A 370 -8.75 -12.08 23.76
N GLU A 371 -8.08 -12.34 22.63
CA GLU A 371 -8.33 -11.65 21.36
C GLU A 371 -8.69 -12.63 20.22
N ALA A 372 -8.30 -13.89 20.36
CA ALA A 372 -8.59 -14.94 19.39
C ALA A 372 -10.10 -15.26 19.29
N TRP A 373 -10.56 -15.48 18.06
CA TRP A 373 -11.98 -15.78 17.76
C TRP A 373 -12.29 -17.27 17.95
N ARG A 374 -11.26 -18.12 17.95
CA ARG A 374 -11.29 -19.49 18.47
C ARG A 374 -10.00 -19.83 19.20
N LEU A 375 -10.05 -20.87 20.00
CA LEU A 375 -8.91 -21.43 20.73
C LEU A 375 -8.42 -22.73 20.06
N GLU A 376 -7.21 -23.17 20.43
CA GLU A 376 -6.60 -24.40 19.90
C GLU A 376 -7.31 -25.67 20.38
N ASP A 377 -8.06 -25.61 21.48
CA ASP A 377 -8.92 -26.71 21.93
C ASP A 377 -10.24 -26.84 21.14
N GLY A 378 -10.40 -26.02 20.09
CA GLY A 378 -11.57 -26.03 19.21
C GLY A 378 -12.73 -25.16 19.70
N ARG A 379 -12.67 -24.57 20.90
CA ARG A 379 -13.72 -23.67 21.37
C ARG A 379 -13.75 -22.37 20.56
N VAL A 380 -14.93 -21.99 20.10
CA VAL A 380 -15.19 -20.69 19.48
C VAL A 380 -15.46 -19.67 20.57
N SER A 381 -14.82 -18.49 20.51
CA SER A 381 -15.02 -17.44 21.51
C SER A 381 -16.34 -16.69 21.27
N GLU A 382 -16.85 -16.01 22.30
CA GLU A 382 -18.06 -15.19 22.15
C GLU A 382 -17.88 -14.05 21.14
N ILE A 383 -16.64 -13.62 20.86
CA ILE A 383 -16.35 -12.61 19.83
C ILE A 383 -16.93 -13.07 18.48
N ALA A 384 -16.60 -14.28 18.05
CA ALA A 384 -17.07 -14.83 16.78
C ALA A 384 -18.60 -14.96 16.76
N SER A 385 -19.20 -15.41 17.86
CA SER A 385 -20.65 -15.59 17.96
C SER A 385 -21.41 -14.26 17.85
N VAL A 386 -20.94 -13.22 18.55
CA VAL A 386 -21.52 -11.87 18.48
C VAL A 386 -21.34 -11.27 17.09
N VAL A 387 -20.13 -11.38 16.52
CA VAL A 387 -19.85 -10.85 15.18
C VAL A 387 -20.67 -11.58 14.11
N ALA A 388 -20.89 -12.89 14.23
CA ALA A 388 -21.75 -13.65 13.32
C ALA A 388 -23.20 -13.17 13.32
N ALA A 389 -23.72 -12.76 14.49
CA ALA A 389 -25.08 -12.26 14.67
C ALA A 389 -25.32 -10.84 14.12
N ARG A 390 -24.28 -10.14 13.63
CA ARG A 390 -24.44 -8.78 13.09
C ARG A 390 -25.43 -8.73 11.90
N PRO A 391 -26.19 -7.64 11.72
CA PRO A 391 -27.03 -7.47 10.54
C PRO A 391 -26.20 -7.59 9.24
N THR A 392 -26.79 -8.15 8.18
CA THR A 392 -26.19 -8.06 6.84
C THR A 392 -26.09 -6.59 6.46
N MET A 393 -24.86 -6.08 6.33
CA MET A 393 -24.63 -4.73 5.82
C MET A 393 -24.76 -4.77 4.30
N GLY A 394 -25.88 -4.24 3.79
CA GLY A 394 -26.18 -4.11 2.36
C GLY A 394 -25.13 -3.32 1.58
#